data_AF-A0A1D1VFN5-F1
#
_entry.id   AF-A0A1D1VFN5-F1
#
_cell.length_a   1.000
_cell.length_b   1.000
_cell.length_c   1.000
_cell.angle_alpha   90.00
_cell.angle_beta   90.00
_cell.angle_gamma   90.00
#
_symmetry.space_group_name_H-M   'P 1'
#
loop_
_entity.id
_entity.type
_entity.pdbx_description
1 polymer ?
#
loop_
_entity_poly.entity_id
_entity_poly.type
_entity_poly.pdbx_seq_one_letter_code
_entity_poly.pdbx_strand_id
1 'polypeptide(L)'
;MAEHLVLKLLVYLFNCILFLCGLALVVGGSMVQIQWKDFLNSVDSKIFIAPILLIVAGVIMICIAIFGCFGTRKSLPWTLIVFAILLAIVFLLEIAGSIAAYFERSTVSSDSSVDIVFRSLSK
;
A
#
# COMPACT_ATOMS: atom_id res chain seq x y z
N MET A 1 9.99 17.80 -30.39
CA MET A 1 8.84 16.85 -30.37
C MET A 1 9.09 15.59 -29.53
N ALA A 2 10.32 15.07 -29.42
CA ALA A 2 10.62 13.87 -28.61
C ALA A 2 10.49 14.08 -27.08
N GLU A 3 10.68 15.29 -26.59
CA GLU A 3 10.75 15.55 -25.14
C GLU A 3 9.39 15.36 -24.43
N HIS A 4 8.28 15.62 -25.12
CA HIS A 4 6.93 15.37 -24.59
C HIS A 4 6.53 13.88 -24.59
N LEU A 5 7.25 13.01 -25.31
CA LEU A 5 7.00 11.56 -25.34
C LEU A 5 7.58 10.87 -24.11
N VAL A 6 8.76 11.29 -23.66
CA VAL A 6 9.45 10.69 -22.50
C VAL A 6 8.63 10.86 -21.22
N LEU A 7 8.07 12.04 -20.98
CA LEU A 7 7.23 12.29 -19.79
C LEU A 7 5.95 11.45 -19.80
N LYS A 8 5.28 11.32 -20.94
CA LYS A 8 4.07 10.49 -21.07
C LYS A 8 4.37 9.00 -20.87
N LEU A 9 5.49 8.54 -21.43
CA LEU A 9 5.95 7.16 -21.29
C LEU A 9 6.34 6.85 -19.83
N LEU A 10 7.03 7.76 -19.16
CA LEU A 10 7.47 7.61 -17.77
C LEU A 10 6.28 7.51 -16.80
N VAL A 11 5.29 8.39 -16.95
CA VAL A 11 4.06 8.35 -16.13
C VAL A 11 3.28 7.06 -16.39
N TYR A 12 3.18 6.62 -17.64
CA TYR A 12 2.50 5.38 -17.98
C TYR A 12 3.21 4.14 -17.40
N LEU A 13 4.54 4.06 -17.52
CA LEU A 13 5.35 2.99 -16.95
C LEU A 13 5.22 2.94 -15.43
N PHE A 14 5.39 4.07 -14.76
CA PHE A 14 5.30 4.14 -13.30
C PHE A 14 3.91 3.73 -12.81
N ASN A 15 2.85 4.20 -13.48
CA ASN A 15 1.48 3.81 -13.14
C ASN A 15 1.21 2.31 -13.35
N CYS A 16 1.80 1.70 -14.38
CA CYS A 16 1.73 0.26 -14.62
C CYS A 16 2.44 -0.55 -13.51
N ILE A 17 3.62 -0.09 -13.09
CA ILE A 17 4.37 -0.70 -11.98
C ILE A 17 3.57 -0.60 -10.67
N LEU A 18 2.95 0.56 -10.39
CA LEU A 18 2.09 0.73 -9.21
C LEU A 18 0.88 -0.21 -9.24
N PHE A 19 0.25 -0.39 -10.40
CA PHE A 19 -0.87 -1.32 -10.56
C PHE A 19 -0.44 -2.76 -10.29
N LEU A 20 0.68 -3.20 -10.87
CA LEU A 20 1.23 -4.55 -10.64
C LEU A 20 1.63 -4.77 -9.18
N CYS A 21 2.23 -3.76 -8.54
CA CYS A 21 2.57 -3.79 -7.13
C CYS A 21 1.32 -3.89 -6.25
N GLY A 22 0.30 -3.07 -6.50
CA GLY A 22 -0.98 -3.13 -5.78
C GLY A 22 -1.65 -4.50 -5.92
N LEU A 23 -1.64 -5.09 -7.11
CA LEU A 23 -2.16 -6.43 -7.34
C LEU A 23 -1.36 -7.49 -6.56
N ALA A 24 -0.03 -7.40 -6.56
CA ALA A 24 0.83 -8.30 -5.79
C ALA A 24 0.58 -8.19 -4.27
N LEU A 25 0.35 -6.98 -3.75
CA LEU A 25 0.02 -6.77 -2.33
C LEU A 25 -1.34 -7.37 -1.96
N VAL A 26 -2.37 -7.20 -2.80
CA VAL A 26 -3.69 -7.81 -2.56
C VAL A 26 -3.59 -9.35 -2.55
N VAL A 27 -2.91 -9.92 -3.55
CA VAL A 27 -2.73 -11.37 -3.65
C VAL A 27 -1.90 -11.87 -2.46
N GLY A 28 -0.75 -11.26 -2.18
CA GLY A 28 0.10 -11.62 -1.05
C GLY A 28 -0.62 -11.52 0.30
N GLY A 29 -1.34 -10.43 0.55
CA GLY A 29 -2.13 -10.25 1.77
C GLY A 29 -3.22 -11.30 1.92
N SER A 30 -3.92 -11.64 0.83
CA SER A 30 -4.94 -12.70 0.84
C SER A 30 -4.34 -14.09 1.11
N MET A 31 -3.19 -14.40 0.51
CA MET A 31 -2.48 -15.67 0.72
C MET A 31 -2.03 -15.84 2.18
N VAL A 32 -1.54 -14.76 2.80
CA VAL A 32 -1.20 -14.74 4.23
C VAL A 32 -2.46 -14.92 5.08
N GLN A 33 -3.57 -14.28 4.74
CA GLN A 33 -4.80 -14.44 5.52
C GLN A 33 -5.34 -15.89 5.50
N ILE A 34 -5.14 -16.62 4.40
CA ILE A 34 -5.61 -18.00 4.25
C ILE A 34 -4.72 -18.99 5.01
N GLN A 35 -3.39 -18.85 4.95
CA GLN A 35 -2.47 -19.78 5.62
C GLN A 35 -2.50 -19.67 7.15
N TRP A 36 -2.79 -18.48 7.68
CA TRP A 36 -2.76 -18.23 9.13
C TRP A 36 -4.12 -18.39 9.81
N LYS A 37 -5.20 -18.62 9.03
CA LYS A 37 -6.56 -18.82 9.55
C LYS A 37 -6.68 -19.99 10.54
N ASP A 38 -5.92 -21.06 10.33
CA ASP A 38 -6.00 -22.28 11.15
C ASP A 38 -5.17 -22.19 12.45
N PHE A 39 -4.13 -21.35 12.50
CA PHE A 39 -3.29 -21.16 13.70
C PHE A 39 -3.85 -20.12 14.70
N LEU A 40 -4.73 -19.22 14.24
CA LEU A 40 -5.20 -18.06 15.01
C LEU A 40 -6.53 -18.25 15.75
N ASN A 41 -7.17 -19.42 15.63
CA ASN A 41 -8.40 -19.71 16.38
C ASN A 41 -8.18 -19.82 17.91
N SER A 42 -6.94 -19.67 18.38
CA SER A 42 -6.58 -19.67 19.81
C SER A 42 -5.67 -18.51 20.24
N VAL A 43 -5.16 -17.68 19.33
CA VAL A 43 -4.22 -16.59 19.68
C VAL A 43 -4.51 -15.35 18.84
N ASP A 44 -5.25 -14.45 19.48
CA ASP A 44 -5.24 -12.99 19.33
C ASP A 44 -5.64 -12.35 17.97
N SER A 45 -6.64 -11.47 18.06
CA SER A 45 -7.20 -10.65 16.98
C SER A 45 -6.19 -9.69 16.32
N LYS A 46 -5.08 -9.36 16.99
CA LYS A 46 -4.15 -8.32 16.53
C LYS A 46 -3.32 -8.74 15.30
N ILE A 47 -3.09 -10.04 15.11
CA ILE A 47 -2.30 -10.56 13.97
C ILE A 47 -3.06 -10.43 12.64
N PHE A 48 -4.38 -10.49 12.65
CA PHE A 48 -5.20 -10.32 11.44
C PHE A 48 -5.21 -8.90 10.89
N ILE A 49 -4.98 -7.89 11.75
CA ILE A 49 -5.04 -6.48 11.36
C ILE A 49 -3.96 -6.13 10.33
N ALA A 50 -2.77 -6.74 10.45
CA ALA A 50 -1.64 -6.48 9.55
C ALA A 50 -1.89 -6.90 8.08
N PRO A 51 -2.26 -8.15 7.75
CA PRO A 51 -2.56 -8.54 6.37
C PRO A 51 -3.81 -7.84 5.83
N ILE A 52 -4.80 -7.51 6.67
CA ILE A 52 -5.99 -6.75 6.26
C ILE A 52 -5.61 -5.33 5.82
N LEU A 53 -4.78 -4.62 6.59
CA LEU A 53 -4.27 -3.30 6.20
C LEU A 53 -3.49 -3.36 4.89
N LEU A 54 -2.73 -4.43 4.66
CA LEU A 54 -1.95 -4.64 3.45
C LEU A 54 -2.83 -4.84 2.22
N ILE A 55 -3.95 -5.57 2.35
CA ILE A 55 -4.97 -5.72 1.30
C ILE A 55 -5.64 -4.38 1.00
N VAL A 56 -6.07 -3.64 2.04
CA VAL A 56 -6.73 -2.33 1.89
C VAL A 56 -5.82 -1.34 1.16
N ALA A 57 -4.53 -1.27 1.55
CA ALA A 57 -3.55 -0.45 0.87
C ALA A 57 -3.38 -0.84 -0.61
N GLY A 58 -3.31 -2.15 -0.92
CA GLY A 58 -3.21 -2.65 -2.30
C GLY A 58 -4.41 -2.26 -3.17
N VAL A 59 -5.64 -2.33 -2.62
CA VAL A 59 -6.86 -1.91 -3.32
C VAL A 59 -6.85 -0.41 -3.62
N ILE A 60 -6.42 0.41 -2.65
CA ILE A 60 -6.29 1.86 -2.84
C ILE A 60 -5.30 2.16 -3.98
N MET A 61 -4.14 1.49 -4.00
CA MET A 61 -3.13 1.66 -5.05
C MET A 61 -3.67 1.28 -6.45
N ILE A 62 -4.45 0.20 -6.56
CA ILE A 62 -5.11 -0.21 -7.81
C ILE A 62 -6.11 0.85 -8.27
N CYS A 63 -6.96 1.35 -7.36
CA CYS A 63 -7.92 2.41 -7.66
C CYS A 63 -7.20 3.66 -8.19
N ILE A 64 -6.15 4.09 -7.49
CA ILE A 64 -5.31 5.21 -7.90
C ILE A 64 -4.73 5.00 -9.29
N ALA A 65 -4.25 3.79 -9.60
CA ALA A 65 -3.67 3.51 -10.90
C ALA A 65 -4.69 3.56 -12.05
N ILE A 66 -5.92 3.10 -11.79
CA ILE A 66 -7.04 3.21 -12.73
C ILE A 66 -7.40 4.69 -12.95
N PHE A 67 -7.48 5.50 -11.88
CA PHE A 67 -7.70 6.95 -11.98
C PHE A 67 -6.58 7.68 -12.72
N GLY A 68 -5.32 7.26 -12.53
CA GLY A 68 -4.16 7.78 -13.26
C GLY A 68 -4.22 7.53 -14.76
N CYS A 69 -4.88 6.46 -15.20
CA CYS A 69 -5.00 6.10 -16.62
C CYS A 69 -6.06 6.94 -17.37
N PHE A 70 -7.09 7.47 -16.69
CA PHE A 70 -8.11 8.34 -17.31
C PHE A 70 -7.59 9.73 -17.70
N GLY A 71 -6.41 10.11 -17.22
CA GLY A 71 -5.82 11.42 -17.44
C GLY A 71 -5.35 11.72 -18.87
N THR A 72 -5.20 10.71 -19.73
CA THR A 72 -4.44 10.85 -21.00
C THR A 72 -5.26 11.37 -22.20
N ARG A 73 -6.50 11.83 -22.01
CA ARG A 73 -7.38 12.24 -23.13
C ARG A 73 -7.49 13.75 -23.43
N LYS A 74 -6.85 14.66 -22.67
CA LYS A 74 -6.86 16.11 -23.02
C LYS A 74 -5.46 16.69 -23.18
N SER A 75 -5.34 17.56 -24.19
CA SER A 75 -4.15 18.28 -24.65
C SER A 75 -3.66 19.39 -23.70
N LEU A 76 -3.67 19.15 -22.38
CA LEU A 76 -3.23 20.13 -21.38
C LEU A 76 -2.26 19.51 -20.36
N PRO A 77 -1.25 20.27 -19.88
CA PRO A 77 -0.21 19.84 -18.92
C PRO A 77 -0.72 19.51 -17.50
N TRP A 78 -2.04 19.45 -17.30
CA TRP A 78 -2.70 19.34 -16.01
C TRP A 78 -2.84 17.90 -15.50
N THR A 79 -2.72 16.91 -16.37
CA THR A 79 -2.82 15.48 -15.99
C THR A 79 -1.69 15.04 -15.04
N LEU A 80 -0.48 15.55 -15.26
CA LEU A 80 0.67 15.32 -14.38
C LEU A 80 0.46 15.93 -12.99
N ILE A 81 -0.17 17.10 -12.95
CA ILE A 81 -0.44 17.84 -11.70
C ILE A 81 -1.44 17.07 -10.82
N VAL A 82 -2.52 16.52 -11.40
CA VAL A 82 -3.49 15.74 -10.63
C VAL A 82 -2.85 14.44 -10.09
N PHE A 83 -2.02 13.77 -10.88
CA PHE A 83 -1.27 12.60 -10.43
C PHE A 83 -0.27 12.92 -9.31
N ALA A 84 0.47 14.03 -9.45
CA ALA A 84 1.42 14.49 -8.44
C ALA A 84 0.72 14.90 -7.13
N ILE A 85 -0.42 15.60 -7.20
CA ILE A 85 -1.21 15.97 -6.02
C ILE A 85 -1.73 14.71 -5.31
N LEU A 86 -2.20 13.74 -6.07
CA LEU A 86 -2.76 12.51 -5.51
C LEU A 86 -1.69 11.64 -4.86
N LEU A 87 -0.50 11.53 -5.45
CA LEU A 87 0.66 10.89 -4.81
C LEU A 87 1.16 11.66 -3.57
N ALA A 88 1.16 13.00 -3.62
CA ALA A 88 1.54 13.80 -2.47
C ALA A 88 0.60 13.57 -1.28
N ILE A 89 -0.70 13.42 -1.53
CA ILE A 89 -1.68 13.07 -0.49
C ILE A 89 -1.40 11.68 0.08
N VAL A 90 -1.11 10.68 -0.76
CA VAL A 90 -0.73 9.33 -0.28
C VAL A 90 0.55 9.39 0.55
N PHE A 91 1.56 10.14 0.11
CA PHE A 91 2.83 10.29 0.83
C PHE A 91 2.64 10.92 2.22
N LEU A 92 1.77 11.94 2.32
CA LEU A 92 1.42 12.55 3.60
C LEU A 92 0.66 11.58 4.51
N LEU A 93 -0.25 10.77 3.97
CA LEU A 93 -0.95 9.71 4.71
C LEU A 93 0.00 8.60 5.16
N GLU A 94 0.96 8.21 4.32
CA GLU A 94 2.00 7.23 4.66
C GLU A 94 2.87 7.74 5.81
N ILE A 95 3.32 9.01 5.75
CA ILE A 95 4.10 9.63 6.82
C ILE A 95 3.28 9.69 8.11
N ALA A 96 2.01 10.11 8.04
CA ALA A 96 1.13 10.18 9.21
C ALA A 96 0.89 8.79 9.84
N GLY A 97 0.61 7.78 9.01
CA GLY A 97 0.43 6.40 9.46
C GLY A 97 1.71 5.80 10.03
N SER A 98 2.86 6.11 9.42
CA SER A 98 4.17 5.67 9.89
C SER A 98 4.48 6.28 11.27
N ILE A 99 4.30 7.59 11.42
CA ILE A 99 4.48 8.28 12.72
C ILE A 99 3.54 7.71 13.78
N ALA A 100 2.27 7.47 13.46
CA ALA A 100 1.31 6.86 14.37
C ALA A 100 1.76 5.45 14.82
N ALA A 101 2.27 4.63 13.89
CA ALA A 101 2.82 3.31 14.21
C ALA A 101 4.08 3.39 15.09
N TYR A 102 4.97 4.36 14.85
CA TYR A 102 6.15 4.60 15.70
C TYR A 102 5.76 5.02 17.12
N PHE A 103 4.72 5.85 17.27
CA PHE A 103 4.21 6.25 18.57
C PHE A 103 3.57 5.08 19.32
N GLU A 104 2.82 4.23 18.64
CA GLU A 104 2.27 3.02 19.24
C GLU A 104 3.39 2.10 19.74
N ARG A 105 4.49 1.93 18.99
CA ARG A 105 5.67 1.17 19.44
C ARG A 105 6.28 1.71 20.73
N SER A 106 6.28 3.03 20.93
CA SER A 106 6.82 3.64 22.15
C SER A 106 6.02 3.26 23.42
N THR A 107 4.71 3.00 23.27
CA THR A 107 3.81 2.56 24.34
C THR A 107 3.67 1.03 24.40
N VAL A 108 3.80 0.34 23.26
CA VAL A 108 3.66 -1.12 23.06
C VAL A 108 4.88 -1.93 23.54
N SER A 109 5.95 -1.28 23.99
CA SER A 109 7.03 -1.94 24.76
C SER A 109 6.52 -2.66 26.03
N SER A 110 5.26 -2.41 26.43
CA SER A 110 4.57 -3.07 27.54
C SER A 110 3.53 -4.13 27.10
N ASP A 111 3.32 -4.37 25.79
CA ASP A 111 2.25 -5.26 25.27
C ASP A 111 2.84 -6.52 24.61
N SER A 112 2.62 -7.68 25.26
CA SER A 112 3.17 -8.99 24.92
C SER A 112 2.77 -9.54 23.54
N SER A 113 1.87 -8.86 22.81
CA SER A 113 1.37 -9.26 21.49
C SER A 113 2.41 -9.17 20.37
N VAL A 114 3.40 -8.27 20.47
CA VAL A 114 4.44 -8.09 19.44
C VAL A 114 5.46 -9.22 19.45
N ASP A 115 5.74 -9.79 20.63
CA ASP A 115 6.69 -10.91 20.79
C ASP A 115 6.15 -12.22 20.23
N ILE A 116 4.83 -12.46 20.29
CA ILE A 116 4.18 -13.66 19.75
C ILE A 116 4.23 -13.69 18.21
N VAL A 117 4.14 -12.51 17.59
CA VAL A 117 4.30 -12.35 16.13
C VAL A 117 5.75 -12.57 15.72
N PHE A 118 6.72 -11.94 16.39
CA PHE A 118 8.14 -12.14 16.08
C PHE A 118 8.59 -13.59 16.28
N ARG A 119 8.04 -14.29 17.29
CA ARG A 119 8.32 -15.71 17.54
C ARG A 119 7.67 -16.64 16.53
N SER A 120 6.53 -16.26 15.92
CA SER A 120 5.91 -16.99 14.80
C SER A 120 6.61 -16.74 13.47
N LEU A 121 7.32 -15.63 13.30
CA LEU A 121 8.16 -15.36 12.11
C LEU A 121 9.57 -15.96 12.19
N SER A 122 10.00 -16.43 13.36
CA SER A 122 11.34 -17.01 13.59
C SER A 122 11.36 -18.55 13.56
N LYS A 123 10.26 -19.21 13.21
CA LYS A 123 10.17 -20.65 12.96
C LYS A 123 9.82 -20.91 11.50
#